data_AF-A0A0M2V8I8-F1
#
_entry.id   AF-A0A0M2V8I8-F1
#
_cell.length_a   1.000
_cell.length_b   1.000
_cell.length_c   1.000
_cell.angle_alpha   90.00
_cell.angle_beta   90.00
_cell.angle_gamma   90.00
#
_symmetry.space_group_name_H-M   'P 1'
#
loop_
_entity.id
_entity.type
_entity.pdbx_description
1 polymer ?
#
loop_
_entity_poly.entity_id
_entity_poly.type
_entity_poly.pdbx_seq_one_letter_code
_entity_poly.pdbx_strand_id
1 'polypeptide(L)'
;MLAYNPKSVTDHAADQAMLSQVAALSQHARLFYSQAASCMADNNIRRHLTALVMLHQQAEQLVSGKPDKQTHNVEHSIICQWYQHHHAGCNADNISWLAELPAQLRRQLALFKRYSRELTRPANAKAMANLAAGLQMLTDQLQPLLTADNL
;
A
#
# COMPACT_ATOMS: atom_id res chain seq x y z
N MET A 1 -33.84 -11.58 22.86
CA MET A 1 -32.58 -11.09 23.45
C MET A 1 -31.43 -11.62 22.60
N LEU A 2 -30.78 -10.77 21.81
CA LEU A 2 -29.60 -11.14 21.03
C LEU A 2 -28.42 -11.33 22.01
N ALA A 3 -27.88 -12.54 22.07
CA ALA A 3 -26.73 -12.85 22.89
C ALA A 3 -25.53 -12.03 22.40
N TYR A 4 -25.05 -11.12 23.24
CA TYR A 4 -23.82 -10.37 23.01
C TYR A 4 -22.65 -11.36 22.95
N ASN A 5 -22.04 -11.52 21.78
CA ASN A 5 -20.84 -12.33 21.61
C ASN A 5 -19.61 -11.42 21.63
N PRO A 6 -18.84 -11.36 22.73
CA PRO A 6 -17.69 -10.47 22.84
C PRO A 6 -16.59 -10.79 21.81
N LYS A 7 -16.52 -12.04 21.30
CA LYS A 7 -15.51 -12.44 20.31
C LYS A 7 -15.72 -11.75 18.95
N SER A 8 -16.96 -11.59 18.50
CA SER A 8 -17.23 -10.94 17.21
C SER A 8 -16.96 -9.43 17.25
N VAL A 9 -17.02 -8.81 18.44
CA VAL A 9 -16.68 -7.40 18.63
C VAL A 9 -15.17 -7.18 18.60
N THR A 10 -14.40 -8.06 19.24
CA THR A 10 -12.92 -7.99 19.24
C THR A 10 -12.34 -8.26 17.85
N ASP A 11 -12.91 -9.22 17.12
CA ASP A 11 -12.47 -9.55 15.75
C ASP A 11 -12.77 -8.40 14.78
N HIS A 12 -13.92 -7.73 14.95
CA HIS A 12 -14.25 -6.57 14.13
C HIS A 12 -13.32 -5.37 14.37
N ALA A 13 -12.96 -5.10 15.63
CA ALA A 13 -12.04 -4.04 15.98
C ALA A 13 -10.61 -4.31 15.47
N ALA A 14 -10.15 -5.57 15.56
CA ALA A 14 -8.86 -5.98 15.04
C ALA A 14 -8.78 -5.83 13.51
N ASP A 15 -9.80 -6.29 12.79
CA ASP A 15 -9.91 -6.10 11.34
C ASP A 15 -9.90 -4.61 10.96
N GLN A 16 -10.65 -3.78 11.69
CA GLN A 16 -10.71 -2.34 11.43
C GLN A 16 -9.37 -1.64 11.67
N ALA A 17 -8.62 -2.07 12.69
CA ALA A 17 -7.28 -1.55 12.97
C ALA A 17 -6.27 -1.94 11.87
N MET A 18 -6.36 -3.15 11.31
CA MET A 18 -5.52 -3.54 10.17
C MET A 18 -5.87 -2.75 8.92
N LEU A 19 -7.17 -2.57 8.63
CA LEU A 19 -7.61 -1.80 7.47
C LEU A 19 -7.25 -0.31 7.61
N SER A 20 -7.32 0.27 8.82
CA SER A 20 -6.91 1.66 9.05
C SER A 20 -5.41 1.87 8.80
N GLN A 21 -4.57 0.89 9.18
CA GLN A 21 -3.16 0.89 8.82
C GLN A 21 -2.95 0.82 7.30
N VAL A 22 -3.67 -0.06 6.60
CA VAL A 22 -3.60 -0.15 5.14
C VAL A 22 -3.95 1.19 4.51
N ALA A 23 -5.05 1.83 4.93
CA ALA A 23 -5.44 3.14 4.40
C ALA A 23 -4.38 4.22 4.67
N ALA A 24 -3.80 4.28 5.88
CA ALA A 24 -2.76 5.25 6.20
C ALA A 24 -1.50 5.06 5.34
N LEU A 25 -1.06 3.81 5.17
CA LEU A 25 0.06 3.48 4.28
C LEU A 25 -0.29 3.86 2.84
N SER A 26 -1.51 3.51 2.41
CA SER A 26 -1.99 3.78 1.07
C SER A 26 -2.04 5.27 0.76
N GLN A 27 -2.41 6.10 1.73
CA GLN A 27 -2.36 7.55 1.61
C GLN A 27 -0.93 8.07 1.36
N HIS A 28 0.05 7.61 2.13
CA HIS A 28 1.45 8.02 1.93
C HIS A 28 1.99 7.59 0.57
N ALA A 29 1.76 6.33 0.20
CA ALA A 29 2.19 5.82 -1.09
C ALA A 29 1.45 6.47 -2.28
N ARG A 30 0.16 6.79 -2.15
CA ARG A 30 -0.60 7.52 -3.18
C ARG A 30 0.00 8.88 -3.45
N LEU A 31 0.32 9.65 -2.40
CA LEU A 31 0.96 10.96 -2.52
C LEU A 31 2.32 10.83 -3.20
N PHE A 32 3.15 9.87 -2.74
CA PHE A 32 4.43 9.56 -3.35
C PHE A 32 4.32 9.25 -4.85
N TYR A 33 3.47 8.30 -5.23
CA TYR A 33 3.31 7.90 -6.63
C TYR A 33 2.70 8.99 -7.51
N SER A 34 1.81 9.82 -6.96
CA SER A 34 1.25 10.97 -7.67
C SER A 34 2.34 11.98 -8.01
N GLN A 35 3.18 12.32 -7.04
CA GLN A 35 4.31 13.22 -7.25
C GLN A 35 5.33 12.60 -8.22
N ALA A 36 5.72 11.34 -7.99
CA ALA A 36 6.67 10.63 -8.83
C ALA A 36 6.20 10.56 -10.29
N ALA A 37 4.92 10.23 -10.53
CA ALA A 37 4.34 10.20 -11.86
C ALA A 37 4.43 11.57 -12.57
N SER A 38 4.27 12.68 -11.84
CA SER A 38 4.39 14.03 -12.42
C SER A 38 5.81 14.39 -12.83
N CYS A 39 6.82 13.83 -12.16
CA CYS A 39 8.24 14.09 -12.42
C CYS A 39 8.87 13.08 -13.40
N MET A 40 8.19 11.98 -13.74
CA MET A 40 8.72 10.98 -14.67
C MET A 40 8.56 11.40 -16.14
N ALA A 41 9.69 11.44 -16.84
CA ALA A 41 9.74 11.64 -18.29
C ALA A 41 9.33 10.38 -19.08
N ASP A 42 9.70 9.19 -18.60
CA ASP A 42 9.34 7.92 -19.24
C ASP A 42 7.82 7.67 -19.12
N ASN A 43 7.15 7.60 -20.26
CA ASN A 43 5.70 7.36 -20.37
C ASN A 43 5.26 6.02 -19.79
N ASN A 44 6.06 4.97 -19.96
CA ASN A 44 5.75 3.62 -19.50
C ASN A 44 5.84 3.55 -17.98
N ILE A 45 6.93 4.08 -17.40
CA ILE A 45 7.10 4.15 -15.94
C ILE A 45 5.98 5.02 -15.35
N ARG A 46 5.74 6.21 -15.92
CA ARG A 46 4.67 7.11 -15.47
C ARG A 46 3.30 6.43 -15.47
N ARG A 47 2.95 5.65 -16.50
CA ARG A 47 1.68 4.92 -16.56
C ARG A 47 1.53 3.92 -15.40
N HIS A 48 2.59 3.20 -15.05
CA HIS A 48 2.56 2.27 -13.93
C HIS A 48 2.51 2.96 -12.57
N LEU A 49 3.20 4.10 -12.40
CA LEU A 49 3.07 4.92 -11.20
C LEU A 49 1.63 5.44 -11.03
N THR A 50 0.99 5.92 -12.10
CA THR A 50 -0.43 6.31 -12.07
C THR A 50 -1.34 5.14 -11.72
N ALA A 51 -1.06 3.93 -12.22
CA ALA A 51 -1.81 2.74 -11.84
C ALA A 51 -1.65 2.40 -10.35
N LEU A 52 -0.46 2.60 -9.78
CA LEU A 52 -0.21 2.45 -8.35
C LEU A 52 -1.00 3.48 -7.53
N VAL A 53 -1.11 4.74 -7.99
CA VAL A 53 -1.97 5.78 -7.37
C VAL A 53 -3.42 5.28 -7.28
N MET A 54 -3.97 4.77 -8.39
CA MET A 54 -5.35 4.29 -8.44
C MET A 54 -5.58 3.09 -7.51
N LEU A 55 -4.64 2.13 -7.49
CA LEU A 55 -4.72 0.98 -6.58
C LEU A 55 -4.76 1.42 -5.11
N HIS A 56 -3.95 2.42 -4.75
CA HIS A 56 -3.86 2.92 -3.39
C HIS A 56 -5.10 3.75 -3.00
N GLN A 57 -5.68 4.48 -3.95
CA GLN A 57 -6.96 5.14 -3.75
C GLN A 57 -8.09 4.13 -3.47
N GLN A 58 -8.10 2.97 -4.16
CA GLN A 58 -9.05 1.89 -3.86
C GLN A 58 -8.84 1.31 -2.45
N ALA A 59 -7.58 1.19 -2.01
CA ALA A 59 -7.26 0.70 -0.68
C ALA A 59 -7.72 1.64 0.44
N GLU A 60 -7.62 2.96 0.24
CA GLU A 60 -8.16 3.97 1.16
C GLU A 60 -9.68 3.82 1.36
N GLN A 61 -10.41 3.38 0.32
CA GLN A 61 -11.86 3.20 0.37
C GLN A 61 -12.31 1.96 1.17
N LEU A 62 -11.39 1.03 1.50
CA LEU A 62 -11.73 -0.17 2.28
C LEU A 62 -12.05 0.14 3.74
N VAL A 63 -11.69 1.31 4.24
CA VAL A 63 -11.96 1.72 5.62
C VAL A 63 -13.30 2.43 5.70
N SER A 64 -14.33 1.69 6.10
CA SER A 64 -15.61 2.27 6.50
C SER A 64 -15.63 2.45 8.01
N GLY A 65 -15.24 3.64 8.52
CA GLY A 65 -15.34 3.96 9.95
C GLY A 65 -14.23 4.85 10.48
N LYS A 66 -14.40 5.37 11.70
CA LYS A 66 -13.35 6.13 12.39
C LYS A 66 -12.15 5.22 12.67
N PRO A 67 -10.91 5.69 12.45
CA PRO A 67 -9.72 4.91 12.78
C PRO A 67 -9.72 4.62 14.27
N ASP A 68 -9.80 3.35 14.64
CA ASP A 68 -9.62 2.93 16.03
C ASP A 68 -8.12 2.87 16.35
N LYS A 69 -7.78 2.80 17.65
CA LYS A 69 -6.41 2.91 18.17
C LYS A 69 -5.39 2.13 17.34
N GLN A 70 -4.41 2.86 16.80
CA GLN A 70 -3.33 2.33 15.97
C GLN A 70 -2.57 1.24 16.73
N THR A 71 -2.64 0.02 16.24
CA THR A 71 -1.70 -1.04 16.60
C THR A 71 -0.34 -0.72 15.96
N HIS A 72 0.71 -0.68 16.78
CA HIS A 72 2.04 -0.27 16.33
C HIS A 72 2.70 -1.42 15.56
N ASN A 73 2.58 -1.43 14.23
CA ASN A 73 3.29 -2.39 13.38
C ASN A 73 4.60 -1.75 12.88
N VAL A 74 5.73 -2.36 13.24
CA VAL A 74 7.07 -1.87 12.89
C VAL A 74 7.29 -1.88 11.38
N GLU A 75 6.86 -2.94 10.68
CA GLU A 75 7.01 -3.03 9.23
C GLU A 75 6.17 -1.98 8.50
N HIS A 76 4.94 -1.75 8.97
CA HIS A 76 4.08 -0.68 8.46
C HIS A 76 4.76 0.68 8.60
N SER A 77 5.36 0.94 9.76
CA SER A 77 6.06 2.20 10.05
C SER A 77 7.27 2.40 9.14
N ILE A 78 8.09 1.35 8.93
CA ILE A 78 9.24 1.39 8.02
C ILE A 78 8.79 1.69 6.58
N ILE A 79 7.71 1.06 6.12
CA ILE A 79 7.19 1.29 4.78
C ILE A 79 6.70 2.74 4.62
N CYS A 80 5.97 3.26 5.61
CA CYS A 80 5.48 4.65 5.59
C CYS A 80 6.64 5.66 5.60
N GLN A 81 7.66 5.44 6.44
CA GLN A 81 8.83 6.32 6.53
C GLN A 81 9.59 6.39 5.20
N TRP A 82 9.74 5.26 4.49
CA TRP A 82 10.37 5.27 3.17
C TRP A 82 9.59 6.16 2.19
N TYR A 83 8.26 6.03 2.13
CA TYR A 83 7.44 6.89 1.25
C TYR A 83 7.54 8.37 1.63
N GLN A 84 7.53 8.69 2.92
CA GLN A 84 7.67 10.07 3.40
C GLN A 84 9.05 10.65 3.07
N HIS A 85 10.12 9.86 3.25
CA HIS A 85 11.49 10.26 2.96
C HIS A 85 11.67 10.61 1.47
N HIS A 86 11.20 9.75 0.57
CA HIS A 86 11.36 9.97 -0.87
C HIS A 86 10.31 10.91 -1.48
N HIS A 87 9.15 11.10 -0.84
CA HIS A 87 8.18 12.12 -1.25
C HIS A 87 8.76 13.54 -1.15
N ALA A 88 9.57 13.81 -0.12
CA ALA A 88 10.21 15.11 0.07
C ALA A 88 11.31 15.43 -0.98
N GLY A 89 11.79 14.42 -1.72
CA GLY A 89 12.96 14.53 -2.58
C GLY A 89 12.70 14.39 -4.09
N CYS A 90 11.45 14.47 -4.54
CA CYS A 90 11.10 14.23 -5.95
C CYS A 90 11.47 15.42 -6.86
N ASN A 91 12.77 15.64 -7.04
CA ASN A 91 13.34 16.46 -8.11
C ASN A 91 13.67 15.53 -9.29
N ALA A 92 13.45 16.00 -10.52
CA ALA A 92 13.74 15.23 -11.74
C ALA A 92 15.20 14.74 -11.81
N ASP A 93 16.11 15.41 -11.09
CA ASP A 93 17.54 15.09 -11.07
C ASP A 93 17.93 14.03 -10.02
N ASN A 94 17.00 13.63 -9.12
CA ASN A 94 17.29 12.64 -8.07
C ASN A 94 16.28 11.49 -8.09
N ILE A 95 16.52 10.55 -9.00
CA ILE A 95 15.71 9.36 -9.21
C ILE A 95 16.32 8.12 -8.50
N SER A 96 17.21 8.33 -7.53
CA SER A 96 17.87 7.26 -6.76
C SER A 96 16.89 6.24 -6.15
N TRP A 97 15.68 6.68 -5.82
CA TRP A 97 14.60 5.86 -5.28
C TRP A 97 14.07 4.79 -6.25
N LEU A 98 14.26 4.92 -7.57
CA LEU A 98 13.81 3.90 -8.53
C LEU A 98 14.54 2.57 -8.33
N ALA A 99 15.82 2.59 -7.93
CA ALA A 99 16.57 1.38 -7.65
C ALA A 99 16.03 0.63 -6.40
N GLU A 100 15.53 1.38 -5.42
CA GLU A 100 14.98 0.83 -4.18
C GLU A 100 13.50 0.44 -4.29
N LEU A 101 12.77 1.03 -5.23
CA LEU A 101 11.34 0.87 -5.39
C LEU A 101 10.89 -0.61 -5.52
N PRO A 102 11.55 -1.49 -6.29
CA PRO A 102 11.16 -2.90 -6.36
C PRO A 102 11.21 -3.60 -5.01
N ALA A 103 12.23 -3.32 -4.20
CA ALA A 103 12.36 -3.89 -2.87
C ALA A 103 11.25 -3.37 -1.95
N GLN A 104 10.93 -2.08 -2.04
CA GLN A 104 9.87 -1.47 -1.27
C GLN A 104 8.48 -2.03 -1.62
N LEU A 105 8.17 -2.16 -2.92
CA LEU A 105 6.92 -2.75 -3.40
C LEU A 105 6.74 -4.19 -2.88
N ARG A 106 7.82 -4.99 -2.88
CA ARG A 106 7.80 -6.35 -2.33
C ARG A 106 7.56 -6.37 -0.82
N ARG A 107 8.15 -5.43 -0.06
CA ARG A 107 7.89 -5.29 1.38
C ARG A 107 6.41 -4.97 1.66
N GLN A 108 5.85 -4.01 0.94
CA GLN A 108 4.43 -3.66 1.05
C GLN A 108 3.53 -4.84 0.65
N LEU A 109 3.88 -5.56 -0.42
CA LEU A 109 3.14 -6.73 -0.86
C LEU A 109 3.14 -7.85 0.17
N ALA A 110 4.28 -8.12 0.81
CA ALA A 110 4.37 -9.10 1.88
C ALA A 110 3.46 -8.72 3.06
N LEU A 111 3.45 -7.43 3.43
CA LEU A 111 2.56 -6.90 4.46
C LEU A 111 1.08 -7.10 4.10
N PHE A 112 0.67 -6.76 2.88
CA PHE A 112 -0.72 -6.90 2.44
C PHE A 112 -1.15 -8.37 2.35
N LYS A 113 -0.26 -9.27 1.90
CA LYS A 113 -0.51 -10.72 1.92
C LYS A 113 -0.69 -11.23 3.34
N ARG A 114 0.11 -10.75 4.31
CA ARG A 114 -0.06 -11.10 5.72
C ARG A 114 -1.44 -10.65 6.24
N TYR A 115 -1.81 -9.40 6.01
CA TYR A 115 -3.11 -8.87 6.43
C TYR A 115 -4.29 -9.61 5.80
N SER A 116 -4.21 -10.02 4.54
CA SER A 116 -5.27 -10.82 3.91
C SER A 116 -5.51 -12.18 4.59
N ARG A 117 -4.50 -12.73 5.31
CA ARG A 117 -4.60 -13.99 6.05
C ARG A 117 -5.04 -13.81 7.50
N GLU A 118 -4.70 -12.66 8.09
CA GLU A 118 -5.01 -12.32 9.48
C GLU A 118 -6.42 -11.73 9.65
N LEU A 119 -6.99 -11.16 8.59
CA LEU A 119 -8.36 -10.65 8.60
C LEU A 119 -9.38 -11.76 8.82
N THR A 120 -10.23 -11.56 9.82
CA THR A 120 -11.23 -12.53 10.27
C THR A 120 -12.48 -12.49 9.40
N ARG A 121 -12.84 -11.32 8.85
CA ARG A 121 -14.02 -11.17 8.00
C ARG A 121 -13.71 -11.55 6.56
N PRO A 122 -14.42 -12.53 5.96
CA PRO A 122 -14.15 -12.99 4.60
C PRO A 122 -14.20 -11.90 3.54
N ALA A 123 -15.09 -10.91 3.70
CA ALA A 123 -15.19 -9.78 2.78
C ALA A 123 -13.93 -8.89 2.81
N ASN A 124 -13.42 -8.59 4.00
CA ASN A 124 -12.21 -7.80 4.19
C ASN A 124 -10.98 -8.56 3.69
N ALA A 125 -10.87 -9.85 4.05
CA ALA A 125 -9.80 -10.72 3.58
C ALA A 125 -9.75 -10.80 2.05
N LYS A 126 -10.91 -10.96 1.41
CA LYS A 126 -11.03 -10.96 -0.06
C LYS A 126 -10.63 -9.62 -0.67
N ALA A 127 -11.08 -8.50 -0.11
CA ALA A 127 -10.71 -7.17 -0.59
C ALA A 127 -9.19 -6.94 -0.49
N MET A 128 -8.58 -7.33 0.63
CA MET A 128 -7.12 -7.27 0.80
C MET A 128 -6.36 -8.21 -0.13
N ALA A 129 -6.88 -9.41 -0.38
CA ALA A 129 -6.28 -10.33 -1.34
C ALA A 129 -6.31 -9.77 -2.77
N ASN A 130 -7.40 -9.12 -3.17
CA ASN A 130 -7.51 -8.44 -4.46
C ASN A 130 -6.50 -7.28 -4.58
N LEU A 131 -6.35 -6.46 -3.52
CA LEU A 131 -5.33 -5.41 -3.49
C LEU A 131 -3.91 -5.97 -3.60
N ALA A 132 -3.61 -7.05 -2.86
CA ALA A 132 -2.31 -7.71 -2.93
C ALA A 132 -2.04 -8.26 -4.33
N ALA A 133 -3.04 -8.83 -5.00
CA ALA A 133 -2.92 -9.30 -6.38
C ALA A 133 -2.67 -8.14 -7.36
N GLY A 134 -3.40 -7.03 -7.22
CA GLY A 134 -3.16 -5.82 -8.03
C GLY A 134 -1.75 -5.24 -7.83
N LEU A 135 -1.28 -5.20 -6.58
CA LEU A 135 0.07 -4.74 -6.26
C LEU A 135 1.14 -5.68 -6.82
N GLN A 136 0.94 -7.00 -6.72
CA GLN A 136 1.83 -8.01 -7.32
C GLN A 136 1.93 -7.80 -8.83
N MET A 137 0.80 -7.68 -9.53
CA MET A 137 0.77 -7.48 -10.98
C MET A 137 1.51 -6.20 -11.39
N LEU A 138 1.28 -5.08 -10.70
CA LEU A 138 2.00 -3.83 -10.98
C LEU A 138 3.49 -3.92 -10.65
N THR A 139 3.86 -4.64 -9.59
CA THR A 139 5.27 -4.87 -9.23
C THR A 139 5.97 -5.68 -10.31
N ASP A 140 5.34 -6.76 -10.79
CA ASP A 140 5.89 -7.65 -11.81
C ASP A 140 6.00 -6.95 -13.18
N GLN A 141 5.07 -6.05 -13.50
CA GLN A 141 5.12 -5.23 -14.73
C GLN A 141 6.15 -4.11 -14.65
N LEU A 142 6.29 -3.48 -13.48
CA LEU A 142 7.20 -2.35 -13.30
C LEU A 142 8.65 -2.81 -13.17
N GLN A 143 8.90 -3.95 -12.51
CA GLN A 143 10.25 -4.47 -12.29
C GLN A 143 11.12 -4.54 -13.56
N PRO A 144 10.69 -5.14 -14.70
CA PRO A 144 11.52 -5.20 -15.89
C PRO A 144 11.85 -3.82 -16.46
N LEU A 145 10.94 -2.85 -16.35
CA LEU A 145 11.15 -1.48 -16.81
C LEU A 145 12.18 -0.71 -15.98
N LEU A 146 12.35 -1.10 -14.71
CA LEU A 146 13.34 -0.51 -13.82
C LEU A 146 14.72 -1.17 -13.92
N THR A 147 14.79 -2.38 -14.47
CA THR A 147 16.04 -3.14 -14.65
C THR A 147 16.57 -3.11 -16.09
N ALA A 148 15.72 -2.82 -17.07
CA ALA A 148 16.10 -2.73 -18.48
C ALA A 148 16.50 -1.28 -18.82
N ASP A 149 17.80 -1.01 -18.79
CA ASP A 149 18.48 0.10 -19.52
C ASP A 149 17.95 1.54 -19.34
N ASN A 150 17.56 1.96 -18.13
CA ASN A 150 17.24 3.38 -17.85
C ASN A 150 17.74 3.91 -16.49
N LEU A 151 18.79 3.30 -15.92
CA LEU A 151 19.57 3.88 -14.82
C LEU A 151 20.97 4.25 -15.31
#